data_AF-A0A222G6T8-F1
#
_entry.id   AF-A0A222G6T8-F1
#
_cell.length_a   1.000
_cell.length_b   1.000
_cell.length_c   1.000
_cell.angle_alpha   90.00
_cell.angle_beta   90.00
_cell.angle_gamma   90.00
#
_symmetry.space_group_name_H-M   'P 1'
#
loop_
_entity.id
_entity.type
_entity.pdbx_description
1 polymer ?
#
loop_
_entity_poly.entity_id
_entity_poly.type
_entity_poly.pdbx_seq_one_letter_code
_entity_poly.pdbx_strand_id
1 'polypeptide(L)'
;MYEKYDDNTALPEIPYNSPTLPYEKPELGVNYWIQDDFFPQKKAVELANKCFNKKKWKLGSPYTKELWPGMRSKNALSKSDLQLVETWAKSQVNKAEFWVAESDSVVVDSNTAILVGAEEGEARPHVDNRKLCRFGAVLYLSQNPQPHSGTSFYRLKYSNGAAGGNLVEAPYVNLVDALKTESLPKGAWYEDVAIENKFNRLILFKGNIAHSASSYFGKEKRDKRLAITFFWLAED
;
A
#
# COMPACT_ATOMS: atom_id res chain seq x y z
N MET A 1 9.70 -12.72 7.39
CA MET A 1 9.06 -12.90 6.07
C MET A 1 7.73 -13.59 6.31
N TYR A 2 6.64 -13.14 5.68
CA TYR A 2 5.33 -13.78 5.83
C TYR A 2 5.34 -15.13 5.11
N GLU A 3 4.53 -16.07 5.59
CA GLU A 3 4.35 -17.34 4.89
C GLU A 3 3.56 -17.10 3.61
N LYS A 4 3.99 -17.70 2.51
CA LYS A 4 3.28 -17.57 1.22
C LYS A 4 2.11 -18.53 1.19
N TYR A 5 0.97 -18.03 0.72
CA TYR A 5 -0.15 -18.88 0.42
C TYR A 5 0.13 -19.70 -0.84
N ASP A 6 -0.26 -20.97 -0.83
CA ASP A 6 -0.19 -21.86 -1.99
C ASP A 6 -1.56 -22.53 -2.18
N ASP A 7 -2.19 -22.27 -3.33
CA ASP A 7 -3.48 -22.83 -3.73
C ASP A 7 -3.47 -24.38 -3.73
N ASN A 8 -2.28 -25.01 -3.82
CA ASN A 8 -2.14 -26.47 -3.82
C ASN A 8 -2.02 -27.09 -2.42
N THR A 9 -1.88 -26.28 -1.37
CA THR A 9 -1.74 -26.78 -0.01
C THR A 9 -3.12 -27.03 0.59
N ALA A 10 -3.39 -28.28 0.98
CA ALA A 10 -4.56 -28.63 1.76
C ALA A 10 -4.44 -28.01 3.17
N LEU A 11 -5.24 -26.96 3.43
CA LEU A 11 -5.28 -26.29 4.73
C LEU A 11 -6.48 -26.77 5.55
N PRO A 12 -6.39 -26.69 6.89
CA PRO A 12 -7.52 -27.02 7.75
C PRO A 12 -8.68 -26.03 7.54
N GLU A 13 -9.88 -26.45 7.94
CA GLU A 13 -11.05 -25.59 7.92
C GLU A 13 -10.93 -24.44 8.93
N ILE A 14 -11.64 -23.35 8.65
CA ILE A 14 -11.73 -22.20 9.55
C ILE A 14 -12.39 -22.66 10.86
N PRO A 15 -11.82 -22.37 12.04
CA PRO A 15 -12.41 -22.78 13.30
C PRO A 15 -13.82 -22.21 13.48
N TYR A 16 -14.73 -23.03 13.98
CA TYR A 16 -16.12 -22.65 14.21
C TYR A 16 -16.25 -21.37 15.05
N ASN A 17 -17.21 -20.51 14.71
CA ASN A 17 -17.45 -19.19 15.33
C ASN A 17 -16.28 -18.20 15.29
N SER A 18 -15.26 -18.43 14.46
CA SER A 18 -14.22 -17.41 14.24
C SER A 18 -14.77 -16.24 13.40
N PRO A 19 -14.38 -14.98 13.69
CA PRO A 19 -14.62 -13.87 12.77
C PRO A 19 -14.05 -14.17 11.39
N THR A 20 -14.81 -13.90 10.34
CA THR A 20 -14.43 -14.16 8.95
C THR A 20 -14.39 -12.87 8.14
N LEU A 21 -13.57 -12.89 7.09
CA LEU A 21 -13.55 -11.87 6.04
C LEU A 21 -13.95 -12.55 4.73
N PRO A 22 -14.67 -11.86 3.84
CA PRO A 22 -14.76 -12.26 2.44
C PRO A 22 -13.37 -12.35 1.81
N TYR A 23 -13.21 -13.27 0.88
CA TYR A 23 -11.99 -13.41 0.10
C TYR A 23 -12.23 -12.95 -1.34
N GLU A 24 -11.37 -12.07 -1.82
CA GLU A 24 -11.26 -11.72 -3.22
C GLU A 24 -9.80 -11.94 -3.64
N LYS A 25 -9.56 -12.85 -4.59
CA LYS A 25 -8.20 -13.15 -5.07
C LYS A 25 -7.64 -11.88 -5.71
N PRO A 26 -6.48 -11.35 -5.26
CA PRO A 26 -5.89 -10.19 -5.88
C PRO A 26 -5.54 -10.49 -7.36
N GLU A 27 -6.25 -9.85 -8.28
CA GLU A 27 -6.08 -10.06 -9.71
C GLU A 27 -5.76 -8.75 -10.47
N LEU A 28 -4.82 -8.83 -11.42
CA LEU A 28 -4.45 -7.72 -12.29
C LEU A 28 -5.62 -7.34 -13.19
N GLY A 29 -6.00 -6.06 -13.20
CA GLY A 29 -7.15 -5.56 -13.95
C GLY A 29 -8.47 -5.55 -13.16
N VAL A 30 -8.50 -6.20 -11.99
CA VAL A 30 -9.71 -6.31 -11.14
C VAL A 30 -9.49 -5.64 -9.79
N ASN A 31 -8.40 -5.98 -9.10
CA ASN A 31 -8.09 -5.52 -7.74
C ASN A 31 -6.93 -4.55 -7.73
N TYR A 32 -6.02 -4.73 -8.66
CA TYR A 32 -4.86 -3.87 -8.84
C TYR A 32 -4.52 -3.70 -10.31
N TRP A 33 -3.86 -2.61 -10.63
CA TRP A 33 -3.41 -2.24 -11.97
C TRP A 33 -1.97 -1.78 -11.92
N ILE A 34 -1.23 -2.03 -12.99
CA ILE A 34 0.20 -1.72 -13.06
C ILE A 34 0.46 -0.96 -14.36
N GLN A 35 1.24 0.10 -14.26
CA GLN A 35 1.85 0.75 -15.42
C GLN A 35 3.36 0.86 -15.18
N ASP A 36 4.11 0.13 -16.01
CA ASP A 36 5.56 0.29 -16.08
C ASP A 36 5.91 1.53 -16.91
N ASP A 37 7.08 2.09 -16.59
CA ASP A 37 7.64 3.24 -17.29
C ASP A 37 6.66 4.43 -17.36
N PHE A 38 5.95 4.68 -16.25
CA PHE A 38 4.81 5.60 -16.18
C PHE A 38 5.14 7.01 -16.69
N PHE A 39 6.28 7.55 -16.25
CA PHE A 39 6.81 8.80 -16.78
C PHE A 39 7.91 8.54 -17.82
N PRO A 40 8.20 9.49 -18.74
CA PRO A 40 9.43 9.43 -19.52
C PRO A 40 10.65 9.27 -18.60
N GLN A 41 11.59 8.39 -18.97
CA GLN A 41 12.70 8.00 -18.09
C GLN A 41 13.46 9.18 -17.46
N LYS A 42 13.76 10.22 -18.26
CA LYS A 42 14.41 11.44 -17.77
C LYS A 42 13.62 12.11 -16.65
N LYS A 43 12.30 12.20 -16.81
CA LYS A 43 11.38 12.79 -15.83
C LYS A 43 11.28 11.96 -14.56
N ALA A 44 11.23 10.63 -14.67
CA ALA A 44 11.24 9.74 -13.51
C ALA A 44 12.52 9.93 -12.66
N VAL A 45 13.69 10.05 -13.30
CA VAL A 45 14.96 10.33 -12.63
C VAL A 45 14.97 11.70 -11.97
N GLU A 46 14.46 12.73 -12.64
CA GLU A 46 14.31 14.08 -12.09
C GLU A 46 13.38 14.11 -10.88
N LEU A 47 12.24 13.41 -10.94
CA LEU A 47 11.29 13.28 -9.83
C LEU A 47 11.93 12.57 -8.62
N ALA A 48 12.65 11.48 -8.85
CA ALA A 48 13.38 10.78 -7.78
C ALA A 48 14.39 11.71 -7.10
N ASN A 49 15.24 12.39 -7.88
CA ASN A 49 16.21 13.35 -7.37
C ASN A 49 15.56 14.51 -6.62
N LYS A 50 14.45 15.06 -7.14
CA LYS A 50 13.67 16.11 -6.45
C LYS A 50 13.18 15.61 -5.09
N CYS A 51 12.66 14.38 -5.02
CA CYS A 51 12.21 13.79 -3.76
C CYS A 51 13.37 13.61 -2.77
N PHE A 52 14.49 13.03 -3.19
CA PHE A 52 15.69 12.90 -2.34
C PHE A 52 16.22 14.26 -1.84
N ASN A 53 16.05 15.33 -2.62
CA ASN A 53 16.53 16.67 -2.24
C ASN A 53 15.51 17.51 -1.44
N LYS A 54 14.34 16.95 -1.08
CA LYS A 54 13.40 17.64 -0.20
C LYS A 54 14.04 17.94 1.15
N LYS A 55 13.83 19.18 1.64
CA LYS A 55 14.40 19.70 2.89
C LYS A 55 13.50 19.46 4.11
N LYS A 56 12.18 19.40 3.92
CA LYS A 56 11.19 19.24 4.99
C LYS A 56 10.61 17.82 4.95
N TRP A 57 10.83 17.07 6.02
CA TRP A 57 10.32 15.72 6.20
C TRP A 57 9.56 15.63 7.52
N LYS A 58 8.35 15.06 7.48
CA LYS A 58 7.65 14.60 8.67
C LYS A 58 8.24 13.24 9.05
N LEU A 59 8.57 13.04 10.32
CA LEU A 59 9.22 11.82 10.81
C LEU A 59 8.20 10.85 11.42
N GLY A 60 8.28 9.59 11.00
CA GLY A 60 7.45 8.47 11.45
C GLY A 60 8.21 7.56 12.40
N SER A 61 7.73 6.34 12.60
CA SER A 61 8.50 5.30 13.29
C SER A 61 9.82 5.00 12.55
N PRO A 62 10.93 4.73 13.24
CA PRO A 62 11.12 4.68 14.69
C PRO A 62 11.45 6.04 15.32
N TYR A 63 11.53 7.10 14.52
CA TYR A 63 11.89 8.44 14.99
C TYR A 63 10.84 9.07 15.91
N THR A 64 9.57 8.68 15.74
CA THR A 64 8.42 9.16 16.51
C THR A 64 7.49 7.99 16.90
N LYS A 65 6.44 8.30 17.67
CA LYS A 65 5.38 7.33 18.05
C LYS A 65 4.31 7.13 16.97
N GLU A 66 4.49 7.71 15.79
CA GLU A 66 3.59 7.54 14.66
C GLU A 66 3.60 6.09 14.16
N LEU A 67 2.47 5.60 13.65
CA LEU A 67 2.35 4.20 13.19
C LEU A 67 2.99 3.94 11.82
N TRP A 68 3.17 5.00 11.02
CA TRP A 68 3.77 4.91 9.69
C TRP A 68 5.30 5.02 9.76
N PRO A 69 6.04 4.28 8.92
CA PRO A 69 7.50 4.19 9.01
C PRO A 69 8.24 5.29 8.23
N GLY A 70 9.50 5.48 8.59
CA GLY A 70 10.47 6.33 7.90
C GLY A 70 10.07 7.80 7.92
N MET A 71 10.08 8.43 6.75
CA MET A 71 9.80 9.85 6.62
C MET A 71 8.92 10.17 5.41
N ARG A 72 8.09 11.20 5.55
CA ARG A 72 7.12 11.65 4.55
C ARG A 72 7.33 13.10 4.16
N SER A 73 7.13 13.43 2.89
CA SER A 73 7.15 14.82 2.43
C SER A 73 6.14 15.08 1.31
N LYS A 74 5.18 15.96 1.62
CA LYS A 74 4.07 16.34 0.74
C LYS A 74 4.52 16.99 -0.58
N ASN A 75 3.59 17.11 -1.51
CA ASN A 75 3.77 17.76 -2.82
C ASN A 75 4.95 17.12 -3.58
N ALA A 76 4.94 15.80 -3.70
CA ALA A 76 5.98 15.07 -4.41
C ALA A 76 5.94 15.42 -5.91
N LEU A 77 4.75 15.29 -6.50
CA LEU A 77 4.43 15.66 -7.87
C LEU A 77 3.94 17.11 -7.98
N SER A 78 4.19 17.72 -9.14
CA SER A 78 3.51 18.97 -9.53
C SER A 78 2.02 18.71 -9.82
N LYS A 79 1.22 19.77 -9.97
CA LYS A 79 -0.21 19.62 -10.30
C LYS A 79 -0.43 18.87 -11.62
N SER A 80 0.34 19.21 -12.67
CA SER A 80 0.23 18.55 -13.97
C SER A 80 0.66 17.08 -13.91
N ASP A 81 1.68 16.75 -13.12
CA ASP A 81 2.15 15.37 -12.99
C ASP A 81 1.17 14.52 -12.19
N LEU A 82 0.58 15.10 -11.14
CA LEU A 82 -0.49 14.46 -10.37
C LEU A 82 -1.71 14.19 -11.26
N GLN A 83 -2.09 15.16 -12.11
CA GLN A 83 -3.21 14.99 -13.04
C GLN A 83 -2.99 13.82 -14.00
N LEU A 84 -1.77 13.58 -14.48
CA LEU A 84 -1.46 12.41 -15.32
C LEU A 84 -1.70 11.09 -14.57
N VAL A 85 -1.26 11.01 -13.30
CA VAL A 85 -1.49 9.85 -12.43
C VAL A 85 -2.99 9.64 -12.22
N GLU A 86 -3.73 10.69 -11.89
CA GLU A 86 -5.18 10.61 -11.64
C GLU A 86 -5.96 10.26 -12.91
N THR A 87 -5.62 10.82 -14.06
CA THR A 87 -6.25 10.47 -15.35
C THR A 87 -6.04 9.01 -15.69
N TRP A 88 -4.83 8.48 -15.54
CA TRP A 88 -4.57 7.06 -15.76
C TRP A 88 -5.32 6.20 -14.74
N ALA A 89 -5.26 6.53 -13.45
CA ALA A 89 -5.89 5.72 -12.42
C ALA A 89 -7.42 5.63 -12.61
N LYS A 90 -8.07 6.76 -12.91
CA LYS A 90 -9.50 6.84 -13.22
C LYS A 90 -9.89 6.01 -14.44
N SER A 91 -9.05 5.98 -15.49
CA SER A 91 -9.34 5.16 -16.68
C SER A 91 -9.24 3.67 -16.40
N GLN A 92 -8.37 3.24 -15.48
CA GLN A 92 -8.25 1.83 -15.09
C GLN A 92 -9.50 1.31 -14.36
N VAL A 93 -10.12 2.15 -13.52
CA VAL A 93 -11.25 1.75 -12.67
C VAL A 93 -12.60 2.24 -13.19
N ASN A 94 -12.62 2.87 -14.37
CA ASN A 94 -13.81 3.46 -14.98
C ASN A 94 -14.58 4.41 -14.03
N LYS A 95 -13.88 5.35 -13.42
CA LYS A 95 -14.45 6.37 -12.52
C LYS A 95 -14.25 7.77 -13.09
N ALA A 96 -15.27 8.62 -13.00
CA ALA A 96 -15.22 9.99 -13.52
C ALA A 96 -14.41 10.92 -12.60
N GLU A 97 -14.55 10.72 -11.29
CA GLU A 97 -14.02 11.62 -10.26
C GLU A 97 -13.29 10.87 -9.15
N PHE A 98 -12.15 11.45 -8.75
CA PHE A 98 -11.38 11.11 -7.56
C PHE A 98 -11.22 12.36 -6.71
N TRP A 99 -11.26 12.21 -5.39
CA TRP A 99 -10.93 13.28 -4.45
C TRP A 99 -10.17 12.74 -3.25
N VAL A 100 -9.40 13.60 -2.59
CA VAL A 100 -8.75 13.26 -1.32
C VAL A 100 -9.74 13.58 -0.20
N ALA A 101 -9.94 12.64 0.72
CA ALA A 101 -10.83 12.87 1.85
C ALA A 101 -10.38 14.06 2.70
N GLU A 102 -11.32 14.96 3.01
CA GLU A 102 -11.12 16.02 3.99
C GLU A 102 -11.61 15.55 5.36
N SER A 103 -10.81 15.78 6.40
CA SER A 103 -11.17 15.44 7.77
C SER A 103 -10.45 16.35 8.75
N ASP A 104 -11.16 16.79 9.79
CA ASP A 104 -10.62 17.63 10.86
C ASP A 104 -9.63 16.89 11.77
N SER A 105 -9.70 15.55 11.79
CA SER A 105 -8.92 14.70 12.71
C SER A 105 -7.85 13.86 12.03
N VAL A 106 -8.01 13.54 10.74
CA VAL A 106 -7.08 12.67 10.01
C VAL A 106 -6.77 13.25 8.64
N VAL A 107 -5.52 13.68 8.44
CA VAL A 107 -5.04 14.07 7.10
C VAL A 107 -4.56 12.82 6.37
N VAL A 108 -5.11 12.58 5.19
CA VAL A 108 -4.62 11.54 4.27
C VAL A 108 -3.42 12.10 3.50
N ASP A 109 -2.24 11.52 3.71
CA ASP A 109 -1.00 11.93 3.03
C ASP A 109 -0.97 11.45 1.55
N SER A 110 -1.81 12.07 0.71
CA SER A 110 -1.82 11.84 -0.75
C SER A 110 -0.79 12.75 -1.46
N ASN A 111 -0.31 12.34 -2.64
CA ASN A 111 0.80 12.98 -3.36
C ASN A 111 2.04 13.23 -2.47
N THR A 112 2.42 12.20 -1.72
CA THR A 112 3.45 12.28 -0.68
C THR A 112 4.61 11.35 -0.97
N ALA A 113 5.82 11.92 -0.98
CA ALA A 113 7.04 11.13 -1.08
C ALA A 113 7.28 10.43 0.25
N ILE A 114 7.49 9.12 0.22
CA ILE A 114 7.81 8.29 1.36
C ILE A 114 9.23 7.74 1.17
N LEU A 115 10.06 7.88 2.20
CA LEU A 115 11.42 7.37 2.21
C LEU A 115 11.61 6.52 3.47
N VAL A 116 11.90 5.24 3.29
CA VAL A 116 11.95 4.28 4.40
C VAL A 116 13.15 3.35 4.24
N GLY A 117 13.96 3.25 5.29
CA GLY A 117 15.11 2.36 5.40
C GLY A 117 14.78 1.00 5.98
N ALA A 118 15.74 0.08 5.89
CA ALA A 118 15.60 -1.32 6.32
C ALA A 118 15.22 -1.47 7.82
N GLU A 119 15.76 -0.59 8.67
CA GLU A 119 15.55 -0.60 10.12
C GLU A 119 14.40 0.33 10.55
N GLU A 120 13.74 0.99 9.60
CA GLU A 120 12.74 2.03 9.91
C GLU A 120 11.31 1.50 9.90
N GLY A 121 11.09 0.30 9.38
CA GLY A 121 9.77 -0.24 9.21
C GLY A 121 9.79 -1.69 8.78
N GLU A 122 8.59 -2.25 8.73
CA GLU A 122 8.36 -3.62 8.33
C GLU A 122 6.98 -3.74 7.68
N ALA A 123 6.76 -4.81 6.95
CA ALA A 123 5.45 -5.14 6.41
C ALA A 123 4.43 -5.26 7.55
N ARG A 124 3.37 -4.46 7.44
CA ARG A 124 2.22 -4.38 8.35
C ARG A 124 0.95 -4.48 7.51
N PRO A 125 0.41 -5.69 7.30
CA PRO A 125 -0.85 -5.88 6.58
C PRO A 125 -1.96 -5.03 7.19
N HIS A 126 -2.59 -4.22 6.35
CA HIS A 126 -3.72 -3.38 6.71
C HIS A 126 -4.65 -3.21 5.51
N VAL A 127 -5.84 -2.67 5.75
CA VAL A 127 -6.62 -2.02 4.69
C VAL A 127 -6.58 -0.52 4.95
N ASP A 128 -6.70 0.27 3.88
CA ASP A 128 -6.94 1.69 4.06
C ASP A 128 -8.33 1.90 4.67
N ASN A 129 -8.48 2.96 5.47
CA ASN A 129 -9.76 3.29 6.08
C ASN A 129 -10.77 3.60 4.97
N ARG A 130 -11.86 2.82 4.90
CA ARG A 130 -12.87 2.92 3.84
C ARG A 130 -13.60 4.27 3.78
N LYS A 131 -13.56 5.06 4.85
CA LYS A 131 -14.09 6.45 4.87
C LYS A 131 -13.13 7.47 4.26
N LEU A 132 -11.86 7.09 4.08
CA LEU A 132 -10.79 7.99 3.66
C LEU A 132 -10.16 7.59 2.32
N CYS A 133 -10.29 6.32 1.92
CA CYS A 133 -9.68 5.77 0.72
C CYS A 133 -10.56 4.66 0.12
N ARG A 134 -10.87 4.79 -1.17
CA ARG A 134 -11.37 3.71 -2.03
C ARG A 134 -10.22 3.08 -2.82
N PHE A 135 -9.31 3.90 -3.33
CA PHE A 135 -8.17 3.46 -4.13
C PHE A 135 -6.87 4.07 -3.62
N GLY A 136 -5.88 3.19 -3.40
CA GLY A 136 -4.50 3.55 -3.10
C GLY A 136 -3.62 3.38 -4.33
N ALA A 137 -2.58 4.20 -4.47
CA ALA A 137 -1.56 4.01 -5.49
C ALA A 137 -0.16 4.29 -4.97
N VAL A 138 0.83 3.63 -5.57
CA VAL A 138 2.25 3.77 -5.24
C VAL A 138 3.06 3.89 -6.52
N LEU A 139 3.80 5.00 -6.66
CA LEU A 139 4.80 5.18 -7.71
C LEU A 139 6.19 4.90 -7.13
N TYR A 140 6.85 3.87 -7.64
CA TYR A 140 8.18 3.48 -7.21
C TYR A 140 9.28 4.30 -7.89
N LEU A 141 10.20 4.86 -7.10
CA LEU A 141 11.27 5.73 -7.60
C LEU A 141 12.67 5.32 -7.08
N SER A 142 12.80 4.13 -6.50
CA SER A 142 14.09 3.51 -6.21
C SER A 142 14.70 2.95 -7.50
N GLN A 143 15.87 3.44 -7.92
CA GLN A 143 16.52 3.01 -9.18
C GLN A 143 17.06 1.57 -9.10
N ASN A 144 17.59 1.18 -7.95
CA ASN A 144 18.12 -0.17 -7.69
C ASN A 144 17.36 -0.78 -6.49
N PRO A 145 16.08 -1.15 -6.67
CA PRO A 145 15.28 -1.69 -5.59
C PRO A 145 15.77 -3.08 -5.18
N GLN A 146 15.69 -3.39 -3.89
CA GLN A 146 15.90 -4.76 -3.44
C GLN A 146 14.72 -5.65 -3.89
N PRO A 147 14.95 -6.94 -4.18
CA PRO A 147 13.86 -7.87 -4.45
C PRO A 147 12.83 -7.86 -3.33
N HIS A 148 11.57 -8.11 -3.67
CA HIS A 148 10.50 -8.26 -2.69
C HIS A 148 10.30 -7.01 -1.80
N SER A 149 10.43 -5.83 -2.40
CA SER A 149 10.30 -4.53 -1.72
C SER A 149 9.18 -3.67 -2.28
N GLY A 150 8.26 -4.24 -3.08
CA GLY A 150 7.14 -3.51 -3.66
C GLY A 150 5.94 -3.48 -2.73
N THR A 151 4.82 -4.04 -3.20
CA THR A 151 3.56 -4.12 -2.47
C THR A 151 3.08 -5.55 -2.50
N SER A 152 2.75 -6.08 -1.33
CA SER A 152 2.14 -7.40 -1.17
C SER A 152 0.69 -7.25 -0.73
N PHE A 153 -0.14 -8.15 -1.24
CA PHE A 153 -1.48 -8.43 -0.75
C PHE A 153 -1.43 -9.65 0.17
N TYR A 154 -2.32 -9.65 1.15
CA TYR A 154 -2.33 -10.64 2.21
C TYR A 154 -3.72 -11.23 2.38
N ARG A 155 -3.80 -12.40 3.00
CA ARG A 155 -5.05 -12.97 3.50
C ARG A 155 -4.89 -13.48 4.92
N LEU A 156 -5.99 -13.49 5.68
CA LEU A 156 -5.99 -13.87 7.08
C LEU A 156 -5.49 -15.31 7.24
N LYS A 157 -4.64 -15.52 8.23
CA LYS A 157 -4.19 -16.83 8.71
C LYS A 157 -4.72 -17.05 10.12
N TYR A 158 -5.52 -18.09 10.32
CA TYR A 158 -5.99 -18.48 11.65
C TYR A 158 -4.89 -19.23 12.42
N SER A 159 -5.05 -19.34 13.73
CA SER A 159 -4.09 -20.01 14.62
C SER A 159 -3.89 -21.50 14.30
N ASN A 160 -4.91 -22.17 13.75
CA ASN A 160 -4.80 -23.54 13.27
C ASN A 160 -4.17 -23.66 11.86
N GLY A 161 -3.81 -22.54 11.22
CA GLY A 161 -3.25 -22.51 9.87
C GLY A 161 -4.30 -22.36 8.75
N ALA A 162 -5.59 -22.36 9.06
CA ALA A 162 -6.63 -22.13 8.05
C ALA A 162 -6.45 -20.76 7.38
N ALA A 163 -6.79 -20.67 6.10
CA ALA A 163 -6.74 -19.42 5.35
C ALA A 163 -8.14 -18.78 5.29
N GLY A 164 -8.24 -17.57 5.81
CA GLY A 164 -9.43 -16.72 5.73
C GLY A 164 -9.41 -15.79 4.52
N GLY A 165 -10.27 -14.77 4.55
CA GLY A 165 -10.35 -13.74 3.53
C GLY A 165 -9.39 -12.56 3.75
N ASN A 166 -9.59 -11.53 2.95
CA ASN A 166 -8.71 -10.35 2.86
C ASN A 166 -9.44 -9.03 2.64
N LEU A 167 -10.76 -9.06 2.45
CA LEU A 167 -11.56 -7.91 2.05
C LEU A 167 -12.31 -7.34 3.25
N VAL A 168 -12.36 -6.00 3.34
CA VAL A 168 -13.23 -5.28 4.27
C VAL A 168 -14.36 -4.60 3.50
N GLU A 169 -15.59 -4.83 3.93
CA GLU A 169 -16.80 -4.28 3.34
C GLU A 169 -17.61 -3.48 4.36
N ALA A 170 -18.66 -2.77 3.91
CA ALA A 170 -19.57 -2.10 4.81
C ALA A 170 -20.29 -3.12 5.71
N PRO A 171 -20.60 -2.79 6.98
CA PRO A 171 -20.45 -1.49 7.63
C PRO A 171 -19.05 -1.19 8.18
N TYR A 172 -18.13 -2.15 8.11
CA TYR A 172 -16.80 -2.02 8.71
C TYR A 172 -15.91 -1.04 7.93
N VAL A 173 -15.01 -0.37 8.65
CA VAL A 173 -14.11 0.63 8.06
C VAL A 173 -12.67 0.17 7.92
N ASN A 174 -12.27 -0.86 8.69
CA ASN A 174 -10.93 -1.43 8.68
C ASN A 174 -10.94 -2.89 9.22
N LEU A 175 -9.77 -3.52 9.29
CA LEU A 175 -9.62 -4.92 9.71
C LEU A 175 -9.87 -5.14 11.21
N VAL A 176 -9.45 -4.22 12.09
CA VAL A 176 -9.65 -4.38 13.54
C VAL A 176 -11.14 -4.36 13.91
N ASP A 177 -11.90 -3.53 13.21
CA ASP A 177 -13.36 -3.44 13.28
C ASP A 177 -14.03 -4.72 12.73
N ALA A 178 -13.68 -5.13 11.51
CA ALA A 178 -14.24 -6.32 10.86
C ALA A 178 -13.94 -7.63 11.63
N LEU A 179 -12.74 -7.75 12.20
CA LEU A 179 -12.30 -8.93 12.94
C LEU A 179 -12.61 -8.86 14.44
N LYS A 180 -13.15 -7.75 14.94
CA LYS A 180 -13.43 -7.51 16.36
C LYS A 180 -12.20 -7.76 17.26
N THR A 181 -11.05 -7.24 16.84
CA THR A 181 -9.75 -7.38 17.54
C THR A 181 -9.14 -6.01 17.80
N GLU A 182 -8.25 -5.92 18.79
CA GLU A 182 -7.51 -4.69 19.09
C GLU A 182 -6.19 -4.60 18.31
N SER A 183 -5.70 -5.72 17.76
CA SER A 183 -4.42 -5.76 17.04
C SER A 183 -4.41 -6.78 15.90
N LEU A 184 -3.51 -6.55 14.94
CA LEU A 184 -3.29 -7.41 13.77
C LEU A 184 -1.86 -7.97 13.84
N PRO A 185 -1.64 -9.09 14.55
CA PRO A 185 -0.30 -9.64 14.74
C PRO A 185 0.27 -10.15 13.41
N LYS A 186 1.60 -10.06 13.24
CA LYS A 186 2.28 -10.49 12.00
C LYS A 186 2.00 -11.94 11.62
N GLY A 187 1.89 -12.83 12.62
CA GLY A 187 1.63 -14.25 12.39
C GLY A 187 0.23 -14.57 11.84
N ALA A 188 -0.68 -13.58 11.80
CA ALA A 188 -2.06 -13.76 11.34
C ALA A 188 -2.24 -13.53 9.83
N TRP A 189 -1.17 -13.61 9.03
CA TRP A 189 -1.24 -13.31 7.61
C TRP A 189 -0.44 -14.31 6.78
N TYR A 190 -1.07 -14.76 5.70
CA TYR A 190 -0.36 -15.27 4.54
C TYR A 190 -0.13 -14.12 3.56
N GLU A 191 1.05 -14.09 2.94
CA GLU A 191 1.26 -13.32 1.72
C GLU A 191 0.62 -14.07 0.55
N ASP A 192 -0.24 -13.40 -0.22
CA ASP A 192 -0.98 -13.99 -1.32
C ASP A 192 -0.32 -13.65 -2.67
N VAL A 193 -0.30 -12.36 -3.01
CA VAL A 193 0.32 -11.83 -4.23
C VAL A 193 1.30 -10.73 -3.89
N ALA A 194 2.51 -10.78 -4.44
CA ALA A 194 3.52 -9.74 -4.30
C ALA A 194 3.84 -9.10 -5.64
N ILE A 195 3.81 -7.77 -5.68
CA ILE A 195 4.19 -6.96 -6.84
C ILE A 195 5.55 -6.33 -6.56
N GLU A 196 6.50 -6.53 -7.47
CA GLU A 196 7.86 -6.01 -7.31
C GLU A 196 7.94 -4.49 -7.43
N ASN A 197 8.84 -3.92 -6.61
CA ASN A 197 9.31 -2.55 -6.74
C ASN A 197 10.18 -2.46 -7.99
N LYS A 198 9.64 -1.89 -9.06
CA LYS A 198 10.38 -1.57 -10.28
C LYS A 198 10.47 -0.06 -10.41
N PHE A 199 11.64 0.47 -10.72
CA PHE A 199 11.78 1.91 -10.93
C PHE A 199 10.76 2.40 -11.98
N ASN A 200 10.09 3.52 -11.69
CA ASN A 200 9.10 4.15 -12.56
C ASN A 200 7.84 3.29 -12.84
N ARG A 201 7.57 2.30 -11.98
CA ARG A 201 6.30 1.58 -11.95
C ARG A 201 5.29 2.31 -11.07
N LEU A 202 4.11 2.56 -11.61
CA LEU A 202 2.93 2.94 -10.86
C LEU A 202 2.06 1.70 -10.63
N ILE A 203 1.61 1.51 -9.40
CA ILE A 203 0.56 0.56 -9.07
C ILE A 203 -0.65 1.30 -8.52
N LEU A 204 -1.85 0.84 -8.89
CA LEU A 204 -3.14 1.24 -8.32
C LEU A 204 -3.77 0.00 -7.71
N PHE A 205 -4.49 0.12 -6.59
CA PHE A 205 -5.19 -1.00 -5.97
C PHE A 205 -6.41 -0.55 -5.18
N LYS A 206 -7.37 -1.46 -5.02
CA LYS A 206 -8.51 -1.28 -4.09
C LYS A 206 -7.99 -1.19 -2.66
N GLY A 207 -8.28 -0.09 -1.96
CA GLY A 207 -7.77 0.18 -0.61
C GLY A 207 -8.35 -0.74 0.46
N ASN A 208 -9.48 -1.41 0.19
CA ASN A 208 -10.17 -2.28 1.13
C ASN A 208 -9.73 -3.75 1.11
N ILE A 209 -8.68 -4.08 0.35
CA ILE A 209 -8.04 -5.40 0.36
C ILE A 209 -6.78 -5.33 1.20
N ALA A 210 -6.53 -6.34 2.04
CA ALA A 210 -5.38 -6.37 2.93
C ALA A 210 -4.06 -6.30 2.15
N HIS A 211 -3.26 -5.26 2.40
CA HIS A 211 -2.03 -4.97 1.70
C HIS A 211 -0.97 -4.34 2.61
N SER A 212 0.28 -4.29 2.13
CA SER A 212 1.37 -3.57 2.76
C SER A 212 2.54 -3.39 1.80
N ALA A 213 3.51 -2.53 2.13
CA ALA A 213 4.83 -2.66 1.52
C ALA A 213 5.42 -4.03 1.88
N SER A 214 6.00 -4.73 0.91
CA SER A 214 6.54 -6.10 1.10
C SER A 214 7.74 -6.10 2.06
N SER A 215 8.65 -5.15 1.86
CA SER A 215 9.80 -4.90 2.74
C SER A 215 10.37 -3.50 2.50
N TYR A 216 11.26 -3.08 3.39
CA TYR A 216 12.03 -1.84 3.27
C TYR A 216 13.52 -2.18 3.21
N PHE A 217 14.31 -1.31 2.61
CA PHE A 217 15.74 -1.51 2.41
C PHE A 217 16.48 -0.19 2.46
N GLY A 218 17.81 -0.27 2.53
CA GLY A 218 18.69 0.89 2.55
C GLY A 218 18.87 1.49 3.95
N LYS A 219 20.03 2.13 4.15
CA LYS A 219 20.39 2.86 5.36
C LYS A 219 20.65 4.34 5.05
N GLU A 220 21.38 4.62 3.98
CA GLU A 220 21.70 5.97 3.53
C GLU A 220 20.56 6.61 2.73
N LYS A 221 20.42 7.94 2.78
CA LYS A 221 19.24 8.61 2.19
C LYS A 221 18.90 8.20 0.75
N ARG A 222 19.91 7.93 -0.09
CA ARG A 222 19.73 7.57 -1.51
C ARG A 222 19.54 6.07 -1.77
N ASP A 223 19.85 5.21 -0.81
CA ASP A 223 19.66 3.76 -0.95
C ASP A 223 18.31 3.30 -0.38
N LYS A 224 17.64 4.15 0.41
CA LYS A 224 16.33 3.87 1.01
C LYS A 224 15.24 3.66 -0.03
N ARG A 225 14.22 2.89 0.34
CA ARG A 225 13.01 2.71 -0.47
C ARG A 225 12.29 4.04 -0.64
N LEU A 226 12.31 4.57 -1.87
CA LEU A 226 11.61 5.80 -2.25
C LEU A 226 10.37 5.46 -3.08
N ALA A 227 9.23 5.95 -2.63
CA ALA A 227 8.00 5.90 -3.40
C ALA A 227 7.18 7.18 -3.23
N ILE A 228 6.17 7.37 -4.07
CA ILE A 228 5.14 8.40 -3.88
C ILE A 228 3.81 7.68 -3.69
N THR A 229 3.10 8.00 -2.62
CA THR A 229 1.79 7.42 -2.29
C THR A 229 0.66 8.37 -2.67
N PHE A 230 -0.45 7.79 -3.10
CA PHE A 230 -1.68 8.48 -3.41
C PHE A 230 -2.85 7.71 -2.80
N PHE A 231 -3.86 8.45 -2.37
CA PHE A 231 -5.06 7.91 -1.76
C PHE A 231 -6.24 8.75 -2.23
N TRP A 232 -7.27 8.09 -2.72
CA TRP A 232 -8.46 8.74 -3.24
C TRP A 232 -9.71 8.04 -2.77
N LEU A 233 -10.71 8.83 -2.42
CA LEU A 233 -12.10 8.44 -2.56
C LEU A 233 -12.51 8.56 -4.03
N ALA A 234 -13.56 7.83 -4.39
CA ALA A 234 -14.15 7.83 -5.73
C ALA A 234 -15.66 7.69 -5.58
N GLU A 235 -16.40 8.09 -6.61
CA GLU A 235 -17.83 7.83 -6.71
C GLU A 235 -18.09 6.32 -6.58
N ASP A 236 -19.19 5.95 -5.93
CA ASP A 236 -19.54 4.54 -5.70
C ASP A 236 -19.75 3.78 -7.03
#